data_AF-A0A3C1ZJ07-F1
#
_entry.id   AF-A0A3C1ZJ07-F1
#
_cell.length_a   1.000
_cell.length_b   1.000
_cell.length_c   1.000
_cell.angle_alpha   90.00
_cell.angle_beta   90.00
_cell.angle_gamma   90.00
#
_symmetry.space_group_name_H-M   'P 1'
#
loop_
_entity.id
_entity.type
_entity.pdbx_description
1 polymer ?
#
loop_
_entity_poly.entity_id
_entity_poly.type
_entity_poly.pdbx_seq_one_letter_code
_entity_poly.pdbx_strand_id
1 'polypeptide(L)'
;MDFVGGYKDLRAKKIKPIIPLGLIFKEDPVRIVRCIKYGVSAGFLIPFSLKRAIRRDSRLLADVSPSRMTEEFFKILASGKAEDVFRALVEFRILHYFVPSVWARMREDIAYANRLFADLNSLDKQKLELENTIAENESANQGQGGKSRTLSVILSYFLKSFLLSDALSVEDSGEKFRESLLAARAFIQPLNPPRVDLEAAVLMIYRNSGLSPLQKPKRIRQRKEHKNKKPAPVDSADSTQLI
;
A
#
# COMPACT_ATOMS: atom_id res chain seq x y z
N MET A 1 2.52 -31.66 18.36
CA MET A 1 1.20 -32.34 18.38
C MET A 1 0.46 -32.03 17.08
N ASP A 2 -0.03 -33.05 16.36
CA ASP A 2 -0.87 -32.91 15.14
C ASP A 2 -2.21 -33.61 15.39
N PHE A 3 -3.28 -32.82 15.54
CA PHE A 3 -4.62 -33.32 15.87
C PHE A 3 -5.54 -33.48 14.64
N VAL A 4 -5.09 -33.03 13.46
CA VAL A 4 -5.93 -32.95 12.26
C VAL A 4 -5.30 -33.60 11.03
N GLY A 5 -4.09 -34.13 11.16
CA GLY A 5 -3.30 -34.69 10.07
C GLY A 5 -2.61 -33.63 9.22
N GLY A 6 -2.36 -32.44 9.78
CA GLY A 6 -1.77 -31.31 9.08
C GLY A 6 -0.38 -31.61 8.52
N TYR A 7 0.41 -32.47 9.18
CA TYR A 7 1.72 -32.87 8.67
C TYR A 7 1.62 -33.65 7.35
N LYS A 8 0.59 -34.50 7.21
CA LYS A 8 0.35 -35.26 5.98
C LYS A 8 -0.03 -34.33 4.84
N ASP A 9 -0.91 -33.36 5.09
CA ASP A 9 -1.35 -32.39 4.09
C ASP A 9 -0.24 -31.42 3.67
N LEU A 10 0.62 -31.03 4.62
CA LEU A 10 1.81 -30.22 4.37
C LEU A 10 2.78 -30.94 3.43
N ARG A 11 3.10 -32.23 3.70
CA ARG A 11 3.94 -33.03 2.80
C ARG A 11 3.30 -33.21 1.42
N ALA A 12 1.97 -33.33 1.37
CA ALA A 12 1.21 -33.44 0.13
C ALA A 12 1.02 -32.10 -0.60
N LYS A 13 1.47 -30.97 -0.02
CA LYS A 13 1.26 -29.60 -0.51
C LYS A 13 -0.20 -29.36 -0.92
N LYS A 14 -1.15 -29.73 -0.06
CA LYS A 14 -2.59 -29.68 -0.36
C LYS A 14 -3.32 -28.88 0.69
N ILE A 15 -4.21 -27.97 0.26
CA ILE A 15 -5.11 -27.29 1.18
C ILE A 15 -6.26 -28.22 1.54
N LYS A 16 -6.39 -28.49 2.85
CA LYS A 16 -7.50 -29.23 3.41
C LYS A 16 -8.22 -28.41 4.49
N PRO A 17 -9.52 -28.12 4.29
CA PRO A 17 -10.36 -27.53 5.33
C PRO A 17 -10.51 -28.48 6.52
N ILE A 18 -10.40 -27.93 7.73
CA ILE A 18 -10.76 -28.65 8.96
C ILE A 18 -12.29 -28.72 9.11
N ILE A 19 -12.97 -27.64 8.72
CA ILE A 19 -14.42 -27.50 8.78
C ILE A 19 -15.05 -28.03 7.47
N PRO A 20 -16.21 -28.72 7.53
CA PRO A 20 -16.90 -29.20 6.33
C PRO A 20 -17.15 -28.10 5.28
N LEU A 21 -17.01 -28.45 4.01
CA LEU A 21 -17.15 -27.51 2.87
C LEU A 21 -18.52 -26.82 2.78
N GLY A 22 -19.56 -27.40 3.37
CA GLY A 22 -20.89 -26.80 3.41
C GLY A 22 -21.03 -25.64 4.40
N LEU A 23 -20.06 -25.48 5.31
CA LEU A 23 -20.14 -24.62 6.47
C LEU A 23 -18.97 -23.62 6.57
N ILE A 24 -17.75 -24.02 6.18
CA ILE A 24 -16.52 -23.23 6.39
C ILE A 24 -16.61 -21.77 5.93
N PHE A 25 -17.21 -21.51 4.77
CA PHE A 25 -17.32 -20.15 4.22
C PHE A 25 -18.56 -19.40 4.71
N LYS A 26 -19.57 -20.12 5.22
CA LYS A 26 -20.72 -19.49 5.86
C LYS A 26 -20.35 -18.98 7.26
N GLU A 27 -19.50 -19.71 7.97
CA GLU A 27 -18.96 -19.26 9.25
C GLU A 27 -18.01 -18.07 9.10
N ASP A 28 -17.10 -18.12 8.12
CA ASP A 28 -16.19 -17.02 7.85
C ASP A 28 -15.86 -16.90 6.36
N PRO A 29 -16.54 -16.02 5.61
CA PRO A 29 -16.32 -15.86 4.17
C PRO A 29 -14.89 -15.45 3.83
N VAL A 30 -14.17 -14.76 4.74
CA VAL A 30 -12.77 -14.34 4.53
C VAL A 30 -11.84 -15.54 4.31
N ARG A 31 -12.23 -16.73 4.76
CA ARG A 31 -11.48 -17.97 4.50
C ARG A 31 -11.36 -18.26 3.01
N ILE A 32 -12.25 -17.75 2.16
CA ILE A 32 -12.14 -17.87 0.70
C ILE A 32 -10.86 -17.18 0.21
N VAL A 33 -10.67 -15.91 0.59
CA VAL A 33 -9.49 -15.11 0.24
C VAL A 33 -8.22 -15.77 0.81
N ARG A 34 -8.28 -16.24 2.05
CA ARG A 34 -7.17 -16.96 2.71
C ARG A 34 -6.80 -18.24 1.99
N CYS A 35 -7.77 -19.07 1.59
CA CYS A 35 -7.52 -20.31 0.86
C CYS A 35 -6.78 -20.03 -0.46
N ILE A 36 -7.17 -19.00 -1.20
CA ILE A 36 -6.49 -18.62 -2.44
C ILE A 36 -5.08 -18.11 -2.14
N LYS A 37 -4.94 -17.18 -1.19
CA LYS A 37 -3.64 -16.64 -0.77
C LYS A 37 -2.68 -17.75 -0.39
N TYR A 38 -3.03 -18.62 0.55
CA TYR A 38 -2.13 -19.70 0.99
C TYR A 38 -1.90 -20.75 -0.09
N GLY A 39 -2.90 -21.02 -0.95
CA GLY A 39 -2.75 -21.97 -2.04
C GLY A 39 -1.71 -21.51 -3.04
N VAL A 40 -1.75 -20.23 -3.39
CA VAL A 40 -0.80 -19.63 -4.32
C VAL A 40 0.55 -19.38 -3.65
N SER A 41 0.57 -18.66 -2.52
CA SER A 41 1.81 -18.23 -1.88
C SER A 41 2.67 -19.40 -1.39
N ALA A 42 2.06 -20.50 -0.93
CA ALA A 42 2.79 -21.69 -0.50
C ALA A 42 2.96 -22.75 -1.61
N GLY A 43 2.39 -22.52 -2.80
CA GLY A 43 2.39 -23.49 -3.90
C GLY A 43 1.60 -24.77 -3.58
N PHE A 44 0.51 -24.65 -2.81
CA PHE A 44 -0.34 -25.77 -2.44
C PHE A 44 -1.51 -25.95 -3.41
N LEU A 45 -1.81 -27.20 -3.73
CA LEU A 45 -2.96 -27.55 -4.54
C LEU A 45 -4.27 -27.26 -3.78
N ILE A 46 -5.15 -26.46 -4.39
CA ILE A 46 -6.54 -26.29 -3.97
C ILE A 46 -7.38 -27.41 -4.62
N PRO A 47 -7.94 -28.36 -3.86
CA PRO A 47 -8.70 -29.47 -4.43
C PRO A 47 -9.93 -29.00 -5.21
N PHE A 48 -10.35 -29.75 -6.23
CA PHE A 48 -11.48 -29.38 -7.08
C PHE A 48 -12.78 -29.11 -6.30
N SER A 49 -13.08 -29.94 -5.29
CA SER A 49 -14.24 -29.74 -4.40
C SER A 49 -14.19 -28.41 -3.66
N LEU A 50 -13.00 -28.01 -3.18
CA LEU A 50 -12.79 -26.72 -2.53
C LEU A 50 -12.88 -25.56 -3.53
N LYS A 51 -12.33 -25.70 -4.74
CA LYS A 51 -12.51 -24.71 -5.82
C LYS A 51 -13.99 -24.48 -6.13
N ARG A 52 -14.80 -25.55 -6.19
CA ARG A 52 -16.25 -25.46 -6.42
C ARG A 52 -16.97 -24.74 -5.27
N ALA A 53 -16.61 -25.06 -4.02
CA ALA A 53 -17.16 -24.39 -2.84
C ALA A 53 -16.81 -22.89 -2.83
N ILE A 54 -15.56 -22.54 -3.13
CA ILE A 54 -15.09 -21.15 -3.26
C ILE A 54 -15.95 -20.37 -4.26
N ARG A 55 -16.17 -20.93 -5.47
CA ARG A 55 -16.98 -20.26 -6.49
C ARG A 55 -18.43 -20.09 -6.05
N ARG A 56 -19.03 -21.14 -5.48
CA ARG A 56 -20.43 -21.13 -4.99
C ARG A 56 -20.66 -20.07 -3.92
N ASP A 57 -19.72 -19.94 -2.98
CA ASP A 57 -19.89 -19.12 -1.78
C ASP A 57 -19.20 -17.75 -1.88
N SER A 58 -18.56 -17.44 -3.00
CA SER A 58 -17.84 -16.18 -3.25
C SER A 58 -18.68 -14.93 -2.95
N ARG A 59 -19.99 -14.96 -3.23
CA ARG A 59 -20.94 -13.87 -2.96
C ARG A 59 -21.01 -13.46 -1.48
N LEU A 60 -20.70 -14.38 -0.56
CA LEU A 60 -20.71 -14.09 0.88
C LEU A 60 -19.62 -13.09 1.28
N LEU A 61 -18.64 -12.84 0.40
CA LEU A 61 -17.61 -11.82 0.63
C LEU A 61 -18.18 -10.40 0.66
N ALA A 62 -19.35 -10.16 0.04
CA ALA A 62 -20.02 -8.86 0.08
C ALA A 62 -20.46 -8.46 1.51
N ASP A 63 -20.71 -9.43 2.38
CA ASP A 63 -21.16 -9.21 3.76
C ASP A 63 -19.99 -9.08 4.75
N VAL A 64 -18.75 -9.22 4.28
CA VAL A 64 -17.57 -9.12 5.15
C VAL A 64 -17.28 -7.66 5.47
N SER A 65 -16.98 -7.38 6.74
CA SER A 65 -16.59 -6.03 7.15
C SER A 65 -15.34 -5.52 6.41
N PRO A 66 -15.34 -4.25 5.97
CA PRO A 66 -14.21 -3.60 5.30
C PRO A 66 -12.86 -3.78 5.98
N SER A 67 -12.83 -3.74 7.32
CA SER A 67 -11.60 -3.90 8.10
C SER A 67 -10.95 -5.27 7.88
N ARG A 68 -11.74 -6.35 7.94
CA ARG A 68 -11.23 -7.72 7.74
C ARG A 68 -10.76 -7.96 6.31
N MET A 69 -11.44 -7.37 5.34
CA MET A 69 -11.00 -7.41 3.93
C MET A 69 -9.70 -6.63 3.74
N THR A 70 -9.58 -5.45 4.36
CA THR A 70 -8.38 -4.62 4.32
C THR A 70 -7.16 -5.34 4.91
N GLU A 71 -7.34 -6.06 6.02
CA GLU A 71 -6.26 -6.88 6.57
C GLU A 71 -5.76 -7.95 5.61
N GLU A 72 -6.67 -8.70 4.97
CA GLU A 72 -6.26 -9.74 4.02
C GLU A 72 -5.66 -9.14 2.75
N PHE A 73 -6.16 -7.99 2.30
CA PHE A 73 -5.59 -7.24 1.18
C PHE A 73 -4.12 -6.90 1.44
N PHE A 74 -3.81 -6.31 2.60
CA PHE A 74 -2.44 -6.00 2.95
C PHE A 74 -1.57 -7.24 3.13
N LYS A 75 -2.11 -8.33 3.71
CA LYS A 75 -1.37 -9.60 3.84
C LYS A 75 -1.07 -10.22 2.47
N ILE A 76 -1.93 -10.03 1.46
CA ILE A 76 -1.67 -10.48 0.09
C ILE A 76 -0.54 -9.65 -0.51
N LEU A 77 -0.63 -8.33 -0.45
CA LEU A 77 0.40 -7.46 -1.03
C LEU A 77 1.75 -7.61 -0.32
N ALA A 78 1.76 -7.91 0.97
CA ALA A 78 2.97 -8.19 1.75
C ALA A 78 3.46 -9.65 1.62
N SER A 79 2.86 -10.48 0.76
CA SER A 79 3.20 -11.91 0.70
C SER A 79 4.47 -12.22 -0.08
N GLY A 80 4.90 -11.34 -1.00
CA GLY A 80 5.96 -11.66 -1.98
C GLY A 80 5.46 -12.54 -3.14
N LYS A 81 4.14 -12.72 -3.21
CA LYS A 81 3.40 -13.43 -4.27
C LYS A 81 2.10 -12.68 -4.61
N ALA A 82 2.09 -11.36 -4.46
CA ALA A 82 0.95 -10.51 -4.70
C ALA A 82 0.44 -10.64 -6.14
N GLU A 83 1.33 -10.66 -7.14
CA GLU A 83 0.95 -10.80 -8.55
C GLU A 83 0.18 -12.10 -8.77
N ASP A 84 0.77 -13.24 -8.40
CA ASP A 84 0.18 -14.56 -8.58
C ASP A 84 -1.16 -14.70 -7.85
N VAL A 85 -1.26 -14.16 -6.63
CA VAL A 85 -2.48 -14.20 -5.84
C VAL A 85 -3.57 -13.36 -6.51
N PHE A 86 -3.26 -12.17 -7.01
CA PHE A 86 -4.23 -11.34 -7.74
C PHE A 86 -4.70 -12.00 -9.04
N ARG A 87 -3.81 -12.65 -9.79
CA ARG A 87 -4.18 -13.46 -10.96
C ARG A 87 -5.15 -14.57 -10.58
N ALA A 88 -4.88 -15.28 -9.48
CA ALA A 88 -5.80 -16.30 -8.98
C ALA A 88 -7.16 -15.70 -8.56
N LEU A 89 -7.18 -14.55 -7.88
CA LEU A 89 -8.44 -13.88 -7.51
C LEU A 89 -9.29 -13.50 -8.74
N VAL A 90 -8.65 -13.15 -9.86
CA VAL A 90 -9.30 -12.95 -11.17
C VAL A 90 -9.85 -14.27 -11.72
N GLU A 91 -9.03 -15.33 -11.75
CA GLU A 91 -9.44 -16.66 -12.25
C GLU A 91 -10.62 -17.25 -11.48
N PHE A 92 -10.63 -17.09 -10.15
CA PHE A 92 -11.72 -17.52 -9.29
C PHE A 92 -12.96 -16.62 -9.38
N ARG A 93 -12.88 -15.49 -10.12
CA ARG A 93 -13.92 -14.46 -10.21
C ARG A 93 -14.32 -13.91 -8.84
N ILE A 94 -13.34 -13.55 -8.03
CA ILE A 94 -13.56 -13.03 -6.66
C ILE A 94 -13.20 -11.56 -6.54
N LEU A 95 -12.30 -11.09 -7.42
CA LEU A 95 -11.77 -9.73 -7.33
C LEU A 95 -12.88 -8.66 -7.30
N HIS A 96 -14.01 -8.89 -7.97
CA HIS A 96 -15.15 -7.98 -7.98
C HIS A 96 -15.89 -7.83 -6.64
N TYR A 97 -15.80 -8.82 -5.74
CA TYR A 97 -16.28 -8.69 -4.36
C TYR A 97 -15.22 -8.09 -3.43
N PHE A 98 -13.95 -8.16 -3.82
CA PHE A 98 -12.84 -7.76 -2.96
C PHE A 98 -12.41 -6.31 -3.18
N VAL A 99 -12.16 -5.92 -4.44
CA VAL A 99 -11.78 -4.58 -4.86
C VAL A 99 -12.53 -4.23 -6.16
N PRO A 100 -13.81 -3.84 -6.08
CA PRO A 100 -14.69 -3.69 -7.25
C PRO A 100 -14.16 -2.73 -8.32
N SER A 101 -13.60 -1.59 -7.93
CA SER A 101 -13.09 -0.59 -8.89
C SER A 101 -11.88 -1.09 -9.68
N VAL A 102 -11.02 -1.89 -9.06
CA VAL A 102 -9.88 -2.53 -9.75
C VAL A 102 -10.39 -3.53 -10.77
N TRP A 103 -11.36 -4.36 -10.38
CA TRP A 103 -12.01 -5.29 -11.31
C TRP A 103 -12.65 -4.56 -12.50
N ALA A 104 -13.40 -3.48 -12.24
CA ALA A 104 -14.02 -2.67 -13.28
C ALA A 104 -12.96 -2.08 -14.22
N ARG A 105 -11.91 -1.45 -13.66
CA ARG A 105 -10.84 -0.84 -14.43
C ARG A 105 -10.07 -1.84 -15.28
N MET A 106 -9.77 -3.04 -14.77
CA MET A 106 -9.11 -4.10 -15.53
C MET A 106 -9.94 -4.59 -16.72
N ARG A 107 -11.28 -4.53 -16.63
CA ARG A 107 -12.16 -4.90 -17.74
C ARG A 107 -12.26 -3.82 -18.81
N GLU A 108 -12.16 -2.56 -18.42
CA GLU A 108 -12.22 -1.41 -19.33
C GLU A 108 -10.87 -1.17 -20.03
N ASP A 109 -9.77 -1.39 -19.33
CA ASP A 109 -8.41 -1.08 -19.79
C ASP A 109 -7.47 -2.27 -19.53
N ILE A 110 -7.23 -3.06 -20.58
CA ILE A 110 -6.30 -4.20 -20.54
C ILE A 110 -4.88 -3.72 -20.27
N ALA A 111 -4.49 -2.55 -20.77
CA ALA A 111 -3.17 -2.00 -20.53
C ALA A 111 -2.98 -1.63 -19.06
N TYR A 112 -4.03 -1.14 -18.39
CA TYR A 112 -4.03 -0.96 -16.94
C TYR A 112 -3.81 -2.28 -16.20
N ALA A 113 -4.52 -3.35 -16.58
CA ALA A 113 -4.33 -4.67 -15.94
C ALA A 113 -2.87 -5.15 -16.06
N ASN A 114 -2.27 -4.99 -17.24
CA ASN A 114 -0.87 -5.35 -17.47
C ASN A 114 0.10 -4.50 -16.62
N ARG A 115 -0.11 -3.19 -16.55
CA ARG A 115 0.70 -2.29 -15.69
C ARG A 115 0.56 -2.63 -14.21
N LEU A 116 -0.66 -2.90 -13.74
CA LEU A 116 -0.91 -3.32 -12.35
C LEU A 116 -0.15 -4.61 -12.01
N PHE A 117 -0.23 -5.64 -12.87
CA PHE A 117 0.52 -6.88 -12.62
C PHE A 117 2.04 -6.67 -12.65
N ALA A 118 2.54 -5.81 -13.53
CA ALA A 118 3.95 -5.45 -13.54
C ALA A 118 4.38 -4.75 -12.24
N ASP A 119 3.58 -3.79 -11.75
CA ASP A 119 3.84 -3.12 -10.48
C ASP A 119 3.78 -4.09 -9.29
N LEU A 120 2.85 -5.05 -9.27
CA LEU A 120 2.78 -6.10 -8.25
C LEU A 120 4.00 -7.04 -8.29
N ASN A 121 4.48 -7.41 -9.48
CA ASN A 121 5.71 -8.19 -9.63
C ASN A 121 6.93 -7.44 -9.08
N SER A 122 7.04 -6.14 -9.37
CA SER A 122 8.09 -5.30 -8.81
C SER A 122 8.04 -5.25 -7.28
N LEU A 123 6.84 -5.15 -6.70
CA LEU A 123 6.65 -5.24 -5.25
C LEU A 123 7.12 -6.58 -4.68
N ASP A 124 6.77 -7.69 -5.34
CA ASP A 124 7.15 -9.04 -4.93
C ASP A 124 8.66 -9.24 -4.98
N LYS A 125 9.33 -8.76 -6.04
CA LYS A 125 10.80 -8.77 -6.16
C LYS A 125 11.48 -7.96 -5.08
N GLN A 126 11.00 -6.74 -4.81
CA GLN A 126 11.56 -5.89 -3.76
C GLN A 126 11.48 -6.57 -2.38
N LYS A 127 10.38 -7.27 -2.11
CA LYS A 127 10.24 -8.02 -0.86
C LYS A 127 11.25 -9.16 -0.77
N LEU A 128 11.42 -9.93 -1.84
CA LEU A 128 12.37 -11.04 -1.90
C LEU A 128 13.81 -10.54 -1.72
N GLU A 129 14.18 -9.44 -2.35
CA GLU A 129 15.49 -8.79 -2.18
C GLU A 129 15.73 -8.38 -0.72
N LEU A 130 14.72 -7.79 -0.08
CA LEU A 130 14.78 -7.41 1.34
C LEU A 130 14.94 -8.66 2.24
N GLU A 131 14.17 -9.72 2.00
CA GLU A 131 14.26 -10.97 2.76
C GLU A 131 15.63 -11.64 2.59
N ASN A 132 16.20 -11.66 1.38
CA ASN A 132 17.55 -12.18 1.14
C ASN A 132 18.61 -11.35 1.86
N THR A 133 18.51 -10.02 1.78
CA THR A 133 19.42 -9.10 2.48
C THR A 133 19.34 -9.30 3.99
N ILE A 134 18.13 -9.49 4.53
CA ILE A 134 17.93 -9.77 5.96
C ILE A 134 18.51 -11.14 6.32
N ALA A 135 18.28 -12.20 5.53
CA ALA A 135 18.84 -13.52 5.80
C ALA A 135 20.39 -13.53 5.80
N GLU A 136 21.01 -12.73 4.93
CA GLU A 136 22.47 -12.51 4.91
C GLU A 136 22.94 -11.73 6.16
N ASN A 137 22.15 -10.77 6.65
CA ASN A 137 22.50 -9.90 7.76
C ASN A 137 22.00 -10.37 9.15
N GLU A 138 21.05 -11.31 9.24
CA GLU A 138 20.48 -11.87 10.48
C GLU A 138 21.46 -12.80 11.23
N SER A 139 22.68 -12.96 10.71
CA SER A 139 23.85 -13.32 11.52
C SER A 139 24.30 -12.19 12.48
N ALA A 140 23.67 -11.01 12.44
CA ALA A 140 23.95 -9.86 13.30
C ALA A 140 22.68 -9.02 13.59
N ASN A 141 22.01 -9.32 14.71
CA ASN A 141 21.02 -8.50 15.43
C ASN A 141 19.60 -8.26 14.85
N GLN A 142 18.61 -8.43 15.74
CA GLN A 142 17.19 -8.10 15.56
C GLN A 142 16.91 -6.64 15.98
N GLY A 143 16.31 -5.87 15.08
CA GLY A 143 15.77 -4.53 15.37
C GLY A 143 14.38 -4.33 14.76
N GLN A 144 13.40 -4.04 15.60
CA GLN A 144 12.02 -3.71 15.20
C GLN A 144 11.90 -2.22 14.83
N GLY A 145 11.41 -1.93 13.63
CA GLY A 145 11.03 -0.57 13.22
C GLY A 145 10.72 -0.47 11.73
N GLY A 146 9.52 -0.86 11.29
CA GLY A 146 9.21 -0.85 9.85
C GLY A 146 7.74 -0.77 9.42
N LYS A 147 6.77 -1.13 10.28
CA LYS A 147 5.38 -1.42 9.84
C LYS A 147 4.68 -0.31 9.02
N SER A 148 4.73 0.97 9.42
CA SER A 148 4.05 2.05 8.68
C SER A 148 4.76 2.41 7.37
N ARG A 149 6.10 2.40 7.33
CA ARG A 149 6.84 2.62 6.09
C ARG A 149 6.56 1.52 5.07
N THR A 150 6.40 0.27 5.52
CA THR A 150 6.08 -0.87 4.66
C THR A 150 4.70 -0.75 4.01
N LEU A 151 3.66 -0.33 4.74
CA LEU A 151 2.31 -0.19 4.17
C LEU A 151 2.23 0.89 3.10
N SER A 152 2.85 2.04 3.33
CA SER A 152 2.90 3.14 2.36
C SER A 152 3.60 2.72 1.06
N VAL A 153 4.72 1.98 1.17
CA VAL A 153 5.43 1.41 0.01
C VAL A 153 4.51 0.46 -0.76
N ILE A 154 3.90 -0.50 -0.08
CA ILE A 154 2.99 -1.48 -0.68
C ILE A 154 1.84 -0.79 -1.45
N LEU A 155 1.18 0.18 -0.81
CA LEU A 155 0.10 0.94 -1.43
C LEU A 155 0.57 1.74 -2.64
N SER A 156 1.81 2.25 -2.61
CA SER A 156 2.36 3.03 -3.72
C SER A 156 2.49 2.17 -4.99
N TYR A 157 2.96 0.92 -4.89
CA TYR A 157 2.99 0.00 -6.04
C TYR A 157 1.60 -0.33 -6.54
N PHE A 158 0.66 -0.61 -5.63
CA PHE A 158 -0.71 -0.95 -6.00
C PHE A 158 -1.44 0.18 -6.74
N LEU A 159 -1.24 1.42 -6.30
CA LEU A 159 -1.95 2.60 -6.83
C LEU A 159 -1.24 3.26 -8.00
N LYS A 160 0.05 2.99 -8.23
CA LYS A 160 0.88 3.65 -9.24
C LYS A 160 0.26 3.61 -10.63
N SER A 161 -0.04 2.43 -11.14
CA SER A 161 -0.66 2.25 -12.47
C SER A 161 -2.01 2.96 -12.63
N PHE A 162 -2.76 3.15 -11.54
CA PHE A 162 -4.03 3.87 -11.55
C PHE A 162 -3.79 5.39 -11.58
N LEU A 163 -2.96 5.89 -10.68
CA LEU A 163 -2.70 7.33 -10.54
C LEU A 163 -1.89 7.93 -11.69
N LEU A 164 -1.01 7.14 -12.30
CA LEU A 164 -0.21 7.57 -13.45
C LEU A 164 -0.91 7.26 -14.79
N SER A 165 -2.16 6.80 -14.78
CA SER A 165 -2.90 6.61 -16.02
C SER A 165 -3.30 7.96 -16.64
N ASP A 166 -3.41 8.01 -17.97
CA ASP A 166 -3.62 9.23 -18.76
C ASP A 166 -4.83 10.10 -18.33
N ALA A 167 -5.76 9.55 -17.55
CA ALA A 167 -6.93 10.25 -17.03
C ALA A 167 -6.63 11.19 -15.84
N LEU A 168 -5.52 10.97 -15.13
CA LEU A 168 -5.11 11.79 -14.00
C LEU A 168 -3.86 12.59 -14.40
N SER A 169 -4.06 13.85 -14.79
CA SER A 169 -2.97 14.79 -15.05
C SER A 169 -2.26 15.10 -13.73
N VAL A 170 -1.27 14.29 -13.38
CA VAL A 170 -0.43 14.47 -12.19
C VAL A 170 0.46 15.70 -12.43
N GLU A 171 0.14 16.82 -11.77
CA GLU A 171 0.91 18.07 -11.85
C GLU A 171 1.53 18.43 -10.50
N ASP A 172 2.53 19.31 -10.51
CA ASP A 172 3.20 19.82 -9.30
C ASP A 172 2.36 20.87 -8.55
N SER A 173 1.11 20.50 -8.23
CA SER A 173 0.14 21.33 -7.51
C SER A 173 -0.44 20.57 -6.33
N GLY A 174 -0.56 21.27 -5.19
CA GLY A 174 -1.20 20.72 -3.99
C GLY A 174 -2.68 20.39 -4.21
N GLU A 175 -3.34 21.03 -5.18
CA GLU A 175 -4.72 20.73 -5.58
C GLU A 175 -4.81 19.37 -6.30
N LYS A 176 -3.96 19.14 -7.31
CA LYS A 176 -3.87 17.85 -8.01
C LYS A 176 -3.50 16.71 -7.08
N PHE A 177 -2.67 16.96 -6.08
CA PHE A 177 -2.37 15.97 -5.05
C PHE A 177 -3.60 15.58 -4.23
N ARG A 178 -4.44 16.55 -3.84
CA ARG A 178 -5.70 16.27 -3.13
C ARG A 178 -6.68 15.51 -4.02
N GLU A 179 -6.79 15.87 -5.29
CA GLU A 179 -7.60 15.13 -6.27
C GLU A 179 -7.13 13.68 -6.39
N SER A 180 -5.83 13.46 -6.54
CA SER A 180 -5.23 12.11 -6.60
C SER A 180 -5.46 11.32 -5.33
N LEU A 181 -5.40 11.95 -4.16
CA LEU A 181 -5.68 11.30 -2.88
C LEU A 181 -7.16 10.88 -2.76
N LEU A 182 -8.08 11.75 -3.19
CA LEU A 182 -9.51 11.44 -3.23
C LEU A 182 -9.81 10.31 -4.21
N ALA A 183 -9.22 10.35 -5.42
CA ALA A 183 -9.33 9.32 -6.42
C ALA A 183 -8.78 7.97 -5.92
N ALA A 184 -7.59 7.97 -5.30
CA ALA A 184 -6.99 6.77 -4.71
C ALA A 184 -7.89 6.16 -3.62
N ARG A 185 -8.47 6.99 -2.74
CA ARG A 185 -9.38 6.53 -1.70
C ARG A 185 -10.64 5.91 -2.28
N ALA A 186 -11.24 6.55 -3.29
CA ALA A 186 -12.43 6.03 -3.96
C ALA A 186 -12.12 4.71 -4.69
N PHE A 187 -10.96 4.62 -5.33
CA PHE A 187 -10.55 3.47 -6.11
C PHE A 187 -10.40 2.19 -5.29
N ILE A 188 -9.92 2.29 -4.04
CA ILE A 188 -9.73 1.12 -3.18
C ILE A 188 -10.95 0.76 -2.33
N GLN A 189 -12.06 1.51 -2.42
CA GLN A 189 -13.28 1.13 -1.71
C GLN A 189 -13.73 -0.30 -2.12
N PRO A 190 -14.25 -1.11 -1.18
CA PRO A 190 -14.63 -0.75 0.20
C PRO A 190 -13.49 -0.81 1.22
N LEU A 191 -12.23 -1.02 0.81
CA LEU A 191 -11.10 -1.10 1.73
C LEU A 191 -10.86 0.23 2.44
N ASN A 192 -10.36 0.15 3.68
CA ASN A 192 -10.15 1.32 4.53
C ASN A 192 -8.73 1.32 5.11
N PRO A 193 -7.69 1.65 4.30
CA PRO A 193 -6.34 1.75 4.79
C PRO A 193 -6.18 2.94 5.76
N PRO A 194 -5.15 2.94 6.64
CA PRO A 194 -4.86 4.10 7.46
C PRO A 194 -4.57 5.33 6.59
N ARG A 195 -5.15 6.49 6.96
CA ARG A 195 -5.06 7.72 6.16
C ARG A 195 -3.62 8.15 5.91
N VAL A 196 -2.77 8.08 6.93
CA VAL A 196 -1.36 8.46 6.88
C VAL A 196 -0.60 7.62 5.85
N ASP A 197 -0.85 6.31 5.80
CA ASP A 197 -0.17 5.42 4.86
C ASP A 197 -0.66 5.64 3.42
N LEU A 198 -1.94 5.94 3.22
CA LEU A 198 -2.47 6.28 1.90
C LEU A 198 -1.88 7.60 1.38
N GLU A 199 -1.82 8.64 2.21
CA GLU A 199 -1.20 9.92 1.85
C GLU A 199 0.29 9.76 1.52
N ALA A 200 1.02 9.02 2.35
CA ALA A 200 2.43 8.73 2.11
C ALA A 200 2.63 7.94 0.80
N ALA A 201 1.76 6.97 0.50
CA ALA A 201 1.80 6.21 -0.75
C ALA A 201 1.61 7.09 -1.99
N VAL A 202 0.61 7.97 -1.99
CA VAL A 202 0.38 8.93 -3.09
C VAL A 202 1.57 9.86 -3.23
N LEU A 203 2.10 10.37 -2.13
CA LEU A 203 3.26 11.26 -2.15
C LEU A 203 4.52 10.56 -2.71
N MET A 204 4.70 9.27 -2.42
CA MET A 204 5.78 8.47 -3.01
C MET A 204 5.63 8.34 -4.53
N ILE A 205 4.41 8.15 -5.04
CA ILE A 205 4.16 8.06 -6.49
C ILE A 205 4.53 9.37 -7.19
N TYR A 206 4.14 10.52 -6.62
CA TYR A 206 4.53 11.84 -7.15
C TYR A 206 6.05 12.02 -7.16
N ARG A 207 6.72 11.74 -6.04
CA ARG A 207 8.18 11.88 -5.92
C ARG A 207 8.93 11.00 -6.90
N ASN A 208 8.50 9.75 -7.07
CA ASN A 208 9.10 8.81 -8.02
C ASN A 208 8.86 9.22 -9.48
N SER A 209 7.87 10.10 -9.73
CA SER A 209 7.60 10.71 -11.03
C SER A 209 8.27 12.07 -11.20
N GLY A 210 9.13 12.49 -10.27
CA GLY A 210 9.85 13.76 -10.30
C GLY A 210 9.04 14.97 -9.81
N LEU A 211 7.85 14.77 -9.23
CA LEU A 211 6.96 15.83 -8.75
C LEU A 211 7.03 15.99 -7.23
N SER A 212 6.83 17.22 -6.73
CA SER A 212 6.89 17.53 -5.30
C SER A 212 5.71 18.42 -4.90
N PRO A 213 4.48 17.86 -4.83
CA PRO A 213 3.24 18.63 -4.73
C PRO A 213 3.11 19.42 -3.42
N LEU A 214 3.92 19.04 -2.42
CA LEU A 214 4.13 19.79 -1.19
C LEU A 214 5.37 20.65 -1.38
N GLN A 215 5.21 21.83 -2.01
CA GLN A 215 6.28 22.83 -2.05
C GLN A 215 6.69 23.21 -0.62
N LYS A 216 8.00 23.32 -0.36
CA LYS A 216 8.47 23.94 0.89
C LYS A 216 7.97 25.38 0.92
N PRO A 217 7.39 25.87 2.03
CA PRO A 217 7.04 27.29 2.13
C PRO A 217 8.30 28.12 1.86
N LYS A 218 8.22 29.08 0.91
CA LYS A 218 9.30 30.04 0.68
C LYS A 218 9.57 30.74 2.01
N ARG A 219 10.72 30.48 2.62
CA ARG A 219 11.20 31.29 3.75
C ARG A 219 11.33 32.72 3.26
N ILE A 220 10.39 33.59 3.62
CA ILE A 220 10.59 35.03 3.52
C ILE A 220 11.75 35.35 4.44
N ARG A 221 12.96 35.53 3.88
CA ARG A 221 14.10 36.07 4.62
C ARG A 221 13.75 37.52 4.95
N GLN A 222 13.16 37.76 6.13
CA GLN A 222 13.15 39.10 6.70
C GLN A 222 14.61 39.50 6.92
N ARG A 223 15.13 40.37 6.06
CA ARG A 223 16.46 40.95 6.19
C ARG A 223 16.40 41.85 7.43
N LYS A 224 16.92 41.38 8.57
CA LYS A 224 17.08 42.21 9.76
C LYS A 224 18.04 43.35 9.41
N GLU A 225 17.54 44.55 9.20
CA GLU A 225 18.38 45.75 9.16
C GLU A 225 19.11 45.89 10.50
N HIS A 226 20.42 45.66 10.51
CA HIS A 226 21.26 46.02 11.64
C HIS A 226 21.46 47.55 11.63
N LYS A 227 20.69 48.26 12.45
CA LYS A 227 20.99 49.65 12.79
C LYS A 227 22.23 49.70 13.68
N ASN A 228 23.42 49.82 13.07
CA ASN A 228 24.61 50.29 13.76
C ASN A 228 24.48 51.81 13.97
N LYS A 229 24.01 52.25 15.14
CA LYS A 229 24.23 53.63 15.60
C LYS A 229 25.59 53.70 16.28
N LYS A 230 26.59 54.30 15.62
CA LYS A 230 27.78 54.83 16.31
C LYS A 230 27.37 56.07 17.11
N PRO A 231 27.78 56.26 18.37
CA PRO A 231 27.65 57.55 19.04
C PRO A 231 28.62 58.56 18.41
N ALA A 232 28.15 59.80 18.24
CA ALA A 232 28.92 60.92 17.71
C ALA A 232 29.99 61.38 18.71
N PRO A 233 31.13 61.93 18.26
CA PRO A 233 32.14 62.49 19.15
C PRO A 233 31.64 63.82 19.74
N VAL A 234 31.93 64.03 21.02
CA VAL A 234 31.69 65.29 21.73
C VAL A 234 32.93 66.16 21.54
N ASP A 235 32.81 67.21 20.72
CA ASP A 235 33.82 68.27 20.64
C ASP A 235 33.61 69.29 21.76
N SER A 236 34.71 69.61 22.43
CA SER A 236 34.84 70.63 23.47
C SER A 236 35.33 71.97 22.91
N ALA A 237 34.92 73.05 23.59
CA ALA A 237 35.31 74.47 23.48
C ALA A 237 34.57 75.25 22.37
N ASP A 238 33.97 76.41 22.64
CA ASP A 238 34.67 77.61 23.11
C ASP A 238 33.72 78.65 23.77
N SER A 239 34.12 79.12 24.95
CA SER A 239 34.37 80.54 25.29
C SER A 239 33.35 81.65 24.99
N THR A 240 32.83 82.23 26.09
CA THR A 240 32.94 83.66 26.43
C THR A 240 31.72 84.61 26.26
N GLN A 241 31.26 85.10 27.42
CA GLN A 241 31.01 86.51 27.84
C GLN A 241 29.60 87.03 28.19
N LEU A 242 29.60 87.80 29.30
CA LEU A 242 28.67 88.83 29.82
C LEU A 242 27.48 88.27 30.63
N ILE A 243 27.28 88.58 31.92
CA ILE A 243 27.60 89.73 32.80
C ILE A 243 27.94 89.22 34.21
#